data_AF-A0A7V8NQJ8-F1
#
_entry.id   AF-A0A7V8NQJ8-F1
#
_cell.length_a   1.000
_cell.length_b   1.000
_cell.length_c   1.000
_cell.angle_alpha   90.00
_cell.angle_beta   90.00
_cell.angle_gamma   90.00
#
_symmetry.space_group_name_H-M   'P 1'
#
loop_
_entity.id
_entity.type
_entity.pdbx_description
1 polymer ?
#
loop_
_entity_poly.entity_id
_entity_poly.type
_entity_poly.pdbx_seq_one_letter_code
_entity_poly.pdbx_strand_id
1 'polypeptide(L)'
;MTTEISIPRHRIHEAPLTAAERQARRRAKLRQQTGRPCAAPAPRLPPRPRRWAAAVAALIALQDEYRAWLDTLPANLEGSRLAEKLLAIAELDLEELQMIDPPRGYG
;
A
#
# COMPACT_ATOMS: atom_id res chain seq x y z
N MET A 1 38.59 24.09 58.06
CA MET A 1 37.20 24.22 57.56
C MET A 1 36.89 23.01 56.71
N THR A 2 36.30 21.98 57.30
CA THR A 2 35.90 20.75 56.62
C THR A 2 34.46 20.90 56.14
N THR A 3 34.26 21.04 54.84
CA THR A 3 32.94 21.05 54.22
C THR A 3 32.42 19.62 54.11
N GLU A 4 31.43 19.30 54.92
CA GLU A 4 30.72 18.02 54.89
C GLU A 4 29.85 17.98 53.62
N ILE A 5 30.19 17.09 52.68
CA ILE A 5 29.41 16.89 51.45
C ILE A 5 28.15 16.09 51.85
N SER A 6 27.03 16.79 51.97
CA SER A 6 25.72 16.20 52.20
C SER A 6 25.24 15.48 50.94
N ILE A 7 25.42 14.16 50.89
CA ILE A 7 24.86 13.30 49.84
C ILE A 7 23.38 13.05 50.19
N PRO A 8 22.43 13.44 49.33
CA PRO A 8 21.01 13.20 49.59
C PRO A 8 20.76 11.69 49.58
N ARG A 9 20.53 11.11 50.76
CA ARG A 9 20.11 9.71 50.88
C ARG A 9 18.69 9.61 50.33
N HIS A 10 18.53 9.01 49.15
CA HIS A 10 17.19 8.64 48.67
C HIS A 10 16.51 7.79 49.75
N ARG A 11 15.36 8.25 50.25
CA ARG A 11 14.58 7.52 51.25
C ARG A 11 14.14 6.20 50.62
N ILE A 12 14.69 5.11 51.14
CA ILE A 12 14.37 3.71 50.78
C ILE A 12 12.90 3.35 51.15
N HIS A 13 12.17 4.27 51.80
CA HIS A 13 10.78 4.09 52.25
C HIS A 13 9.71 4.44 51.21
N GLU A 14 10.08 4.75 49.96
CA GLU A 14 9.05 4.97 48.93
C GLU A 14 8.46 3.61 48.56
N ALA A 15 7.19 3.39 48.92
CA ALA A 15 6.48 2.15 48.65
C ALA A 15 6.62 1.83 47.14
N PRO A 16 6.98 0.59 46.78
CA PRO A 16 7.12 0.22 45.38
C PRO A 16 5.80 0.48 44.67
N LEU A 17 5.83 1.19 43.55
CA LEU A 17 4.62 1.52 42.80
C LEU A 17 3.77 0.27 42.62
N THR A 18 2.49 0.41 42.93
CA THR A 18 1.51 -0.65 42.69
C THR A 18 1.41 -0.96 41.19
N ALA A 19 0.91 -2.14 40.86
CA ALA A 19 0.70 -2.51 39.46
C ALA A 19 -0.20 -1.49 38.71
N ALA A 20 -1.21 -0.95 39.40
CA ALA A 20 -2.11 0.06 38.88
C ALA A 20 -1.39 1.38 38.56
N GLU A 21 -0.53 1.87 39.46
CA GLU A 21 0.23 3.10 39.25
C GLU A 21 1.28 2.94 38.14
N ARG A 22 1.94 1.77 38.08
CA ARG A 22 2.84 1.44 36.96
C ARG A 22 2.09 1.48 35.64
N GLN A 23 0.89 0.93 35.59
CA GLN A 23 0.07 0.94 34.38
C GLN A 23 -0.42 2.35 34.03
N ALA A 24 -0.80 3.16 35.03
CA ALA A 24 -1.20 4.55 34.84
C ALA A 24 -0.03 5.40 34.29
N ARG A 25 1.17 5.28 34.86
CA ARG A 25 2.38 5.95 34.37
C ARG A 25 2.73 5.50 32.96
N ARG A 26 2.64 4.20 32.65
CA ARG A 26 2.85 3.68 31.29
C ARG A 26 1.86 4.28 30.30
N ARG A 27 0.57 4.35 30.63
CA ARG A 27 -0.46 4.97 29.78
C ARG A 27 -0.23 6.48 29.61
N ALA A 28 0.14 7.19 30.66
CA ALA A 28 0.49 8.61 30.59
C ALA A 28 1.70 8.84 29.67
N LYS A 29 2.75 8.03 29.80
CA LYS A 29 3.92 8.05 28.92
C LYS A 29 3.55 7.76 27.47
N LEU A 30 2.69 6.77 27.21
CA LEU A 30 2.21 6.46 25.87
C LEU A 30 1.39 7.61 25.27
N ARG A 31 0.53 8.26 26.07
CA ARG A 31 -0.26 9.44 25.66
C ARG A 31 0.62 10.66 25.34
N GLN A 32 1.73 10.83 26.06
CA GLN A 32 2.72 11.86 25.74
C GLN A 32 3.49 11.53 24.45
N GLN A 33 3.60 10.24 24.09
CA GLN A 33 4.25 9.77 22.86
C GLN A 33 3.30 9.75 21.64
N THR A 34 1.97 9.71 21.85
CA THR A 34 0.97 9.75 20.77
C THR A 34 0.89 11.08 20.02
N GLY A 35 1.69 12.08 20.40
CA GLY A 35 1.87 13.32 19.62
C GLY A 35 2.73 13.17 18.36
N ARG A 36 3.40 12.02 18.18
CA ARG A 36 4.08 11.70 16.91
C ARG A 36 3.10 10.90 16.06
N PRO A 37 2.68 11.37 14.87
CA PRO A 37 1.89 10.54 13.98
C PRO A 37 2.70 9.27 13.71
N CYS A 38 2.23 8.15 14.22
CA CYS A 38 2.72 6.85 13.78
C CYS A 38 2.35 6.81 12.30
N ALA A 39 3.33 6.93 11.41
CA ALA A 39 3.07 6.83 9.98
C ALA A 39 2.31 5.51 9.77
N ALA A 40 1.11 5.61 9.19
CA ALA A 40 0.34 4.41 8.88
C ALA A 40 1.26 3.50 8.06
N PRO A 41 1.32 2.18 8.37
CA PRO A 41 2.10 1.27 7.57
C PRO A 41 1.64 1.43 6.12
N ALA A 42 2.61 1.51 5.20
CA ALA A 42 2.30 1.65 3.78
C ALA A 42 1.28 0.56 3.37
N PRO A 43 0.31 0.88 2.49
CA PRO A 43 -0.61 -0.11 1.98
C PRO A 43 0.18 -1.31 1.47
N ARG A 44 -0.16 -2.52 1.92
CA ARG A 44 0.52 -3.73 1.44
C ARG A 44 0.20 -3.87 -0.04
N LEU A 45 1.23 -4.04 -0.87
CA LEU A 45 1.02 -4.34 -2.27
C LEU A 45 0.27 -5.68 -2.39
N PRO A 46 -0.67 -5.81 -3.33
CA PRO A 46 -1.31 -7.08 -3.61
C PRO A 46 -0.27 -8.12 -4.07
N PRO A 47 -0.50 -9.41 -3.79
CA PRO A 47 0.43 -10.48 -4.15
C PRO A 47 0.59 -10.57 -5.67
N ARG A 48 1.73 -11.11 -6.13
CA ARG A 48 2.08 -11.15 -7.56
C ARG A 48 0.98 -11.75 -8.46
N PRO A 49 0.32 -12.88 -8.12
CA PRO A 49 -0.78 -13.42 -8.93
C PRO A 49 -1.97 -12.47 -9.08
N ARG A 50 -2.29 -11.72 -8.01
CA ARG A 50 -3.39 -10.74 -8.05
C ARG A 50 -3.04 -9.53 -8.90
N ARG A 51 -1.77 -9.11 -8.88
CA ARG A 51 -1.26 -8.05 -9.77
C ARG A 51 -1.27 -8.48 -11.23
N TRP A 52 -0.90 -9.74 -11.52
CA TRP A 52 -1.00 -10.31 -12.86
C TRP A 52 -2.44 -10.28 -13.37
N ALA A 53 -3.37 -10.87 -12.62
CA ALA A 53 -4.79 -10.90 -13.00
C ALA A 53 -5.36 -9.48 -13.19
N ALA A 54 -5.00 -8.53 -12.33
CA ALA A 54 -5.43 -7.14 -12.46
C ALA A 54 -4.84 -6.47 -13.71
N ALA A 55 -3.58 -6.73 -14.06
CA ALA A 55 -2.96 -6.18 -15.26
C ALA A 55 -3.58 -6.74 -16.53
N VAL A 56 -3.81 -8.06 -16.59
CA VAL A 56 -4.49 -8.71 -17.73
C VAL A 56 -5.91 -8.16 -17.90
N ALA A 57 -6.68 -8.05 -16.80
CA ALA A 57 -8.02 -7.47 -16.84
C ALA A 57 -8.01 -6.01 -17.33
N ALA A 58 -7.03 -5.20 -16.91
CA ALA A 58 -6.90 -3.82 -17.37
C ALA A 58 -6.55 -3.71 -18.86
N LEU A 59 -5.70 -4.61 -19.37
CA LEU A 59 -5.39 -4.66 -20.81
C LEU A 59 -6.61 -5.05 -21.64
N ILE A 60 -7.41 -6.01 -21.18
CA ILE A 60 -8.66 -6.42 -21.85
C ILE A 60 -9.65 -5.26 -21.88
N ALA A 61 -9.85 -4.58 -20.74
CA ALA A 61 -10.75 -3.42 -20.68
C ALA A 61 -10.33 -2.30 -21.65
N LEU A 62 -9.03 -1.99 -21.71
CA LEU A 62 -8.51 -1.01 -22.68
C LEU A 62 -8.73 -1.47 -24.12
N GLN A 63 -8.51 -2.74 -24.42
CA GLN A 63 -8.78 -3.28 -25.76
C GLN A 63 -10.25 -3.12 -26.14
N ASP A 64 -11.18 -3.39 -25.23
CA ASP A 64 -12.62 -3.21 -25.47
C ASP A 64 -12.98 -1.74 -25.69
N GLU A 65 -12.38 -0.82 -24.93
CA GLU A 65 -12.52 0.63 -25.15
C GLU A 65 -12.03 1.05 -26.55
N TYR A 66 -10.87 0.54 -26.99
CA TYR A 66 -10.33 0.82 -28.32
C TYR A 66 -11.16 0.20 -29.45
N ARG A 67 -11.73 -1.00 -29.23
CA ARG A 67 -12.68 -1.62 -30.17
C ARG A 67 -13.94 -0.79 -30.32
N ALA A 68 -14.54 -0.36 -29.20
CA ALA A 68 -15.72 0.51 -29.23
C ALA A 68 -15.43 1.85 -29.93
N TRP A 69 -14.23 2.39 -29.76
CA TRP A 69 -13.80 3.58 -30.51
C TRP A 69 -13.65 3.29 -32.01
N LEU A 70 -13.07 2.15 -32.39
CA LEU A 70 -13.00 1.72 -33.80
C LEU A 70 -14.40 1.59 -34.42
N ASP A 71 -15.34 0.98 -33.72
CA ASP A 71 -16.72 0.75 -34.17
C ASP A 71 -17.52 2.06 -34.37
N THR A 72 -17.12 3.12 -33.67
CA THR A 72 -17.74 4.45 -33.74
C THR A 72 -16.94 5.46 -34.57
N LEU A 73 -15.92 4.99 -35.28
CA LEU A 73 -15.02 5.84 -36.04
C LEU A 73 -15.77 6.48 -37.23
N PRO A 74 -15.72 7.81 -37.41
CA PRO A 74 -16.36 8.44 -38.54
C PRO A 74 -15.63 8.11 -39.85
N ALA A 75 -16.39 8.00 -40.94
CA ALA A 75 -15.90 7.55 -42.26
C ALA A 75 -14.73 8.37 -42.83
N ASN A 76 -14.58 9.64 -42.42
CA ASN A 76 -13.46 10.49 -42.84
C ASN A 76 -12.12 10.11 -42.19
N LEU A 77 -12.12 9.25 -41.18
CA LEU A 77 -10.95 8.72 -40.50
C LEU A 77 -10.69 7.24 -40.81
N GLU A 78 -11.57 6.60 -41.59
CA GLU A 78 -11.35 5.25 -42.12
C GLU A 78 -10.09 5.21 -42.99
N GLY A 79 -9.28 4.16 -42.85
CA GLY A 79 -8.00 4.02 -43.55
C GLY A 79 -6.91 5.00 -43.12
N SER A 80 -7.15 5.82 -42.09
CA SER A 80 -6.11 6.68 -41.52
C SER A 80 -5.13 5.88 -40.66
N ARG A 81 -3.95 6.45 -40.42
CA ARG A 81 -2.95 5.91 -39.48
C ARG A 81 -3.49 5.76 -38.05
N LEU A 82 -4.54 6.51 -37.69
CA LEU A 82 -5.21 6.32 -36.40
C LEU A 82 -6.00 5.01 -36.40
N ALA A 83 -6.80 4.76 -37.45
CA ALA A 83 -7.58 3.54 -37.60
C ALA A 83 -6.68 2.30 -37.59
N GLU A 84 -5.55 2.33 -38.29
CA GLU A 84 -4.55 1.24 -38.28
C GLU A 84 -4.02 0.93 -36.88
N LYS A 85 -3.76 1.97 -36.06
CA LYS A 85 -3.30 1.77 -34.68
C LYS A 85 -4.38 1.20 -33.78
N LEU A 86 -5.62 1.67 -33.93
CA LEU A 86 -6.76 1.14 -33.19
C LEU A 86 -6.99 -0.34 -33.52
N LEU A 87 -6.94 -0.67 -34.82
CA LEU A 87 -7.03 -2.05 -35.30
C LEU A 87 -5.91 -2.92 -34.72
N ALA A 88 -4.66 -2.45 -34.76
CA ALA A 88 -3.53 -3.18 -34.20
C ALA A 88 -3.68 -3.49 -32.70
N ILE A 89 -4.33 -2.62 -31.93
CA ILE A 89 -4.63 -2.86 -30.51
C ILE A 89 -5.82 -3.82 -30.36
N ALA A 90 -6.86 -3.65 -31.19
CA ALA A 90 -8.05 -4.50 -31.20
C ALA A 90 -7.77 -5.95 -31.58
N GLU A 91 -6.76 -6.19 -32.42
CA GLU A 91 -6.33 -7.51 -32.90
C GLU A 91 -5.36 -8.24 -31.96
N LEU A 92 -4.89 -7.61 -30.87
CA LEU A 92 -4.03 -8.29 -29.90
C LEU A 92 -4.75 -9.48 -29.27
N ASP A 93 -4.15 -10.66 -29.35
CA ASP A 93 -4.65 -11.83 -28.63
C ASP A 93 -4.26 -11.74 -27.15
N LEU A 94 -5.21 -11.31 -26.32
CA LEU A 94 -5.07 -11.25 -24.86
C LEU A 94 -5.64 -12.49 -24.17
N GLU A 95 -6.30 -13.39 -24.91
CA GLU A 95 -6.87 -14.63 -24.37
C GLU A 95 -5.74 -15.57 -23.96
N GLU A 96 -4.67 -15.64 -24.75
CA GLU A 96 -3.45 -16.37 -24.37
C GLU A 96 -2.90 -15.89 -23.02
N LEU A 97 -2.87 -14.58 -22.77
CA LEU A 97 -2.40 -14.03 -21.50
C LEU A 97 -3.36 -14.31 -20.34
N GLN A 98 -4.67 -14.36 -20.61
CA GLN A 98 -5.69 -14.70 -19.62
C GLN A 98 -5.59 -16.17 -19.17
N MET A 99 -5.21 -17.06 -20.07
CA MET A 99 -5.09 -18.51 -19.80
C MET A 99 -3.86 -18.87 -18.96
N ILE A 100 -2.89 -17.97 -18.79
CA ILE A 100 -1.70 -18.20 -17.96
C ILE A 100 -2.07 -18.12 -16.47
N ASP A 101 -1.93 -19.24 -15.75
CA ASP A 101 -2.00 -19.26 -14.28
C ASP A 101 -0.61 -18.95 -13.69
N PRO A 102 -0.38 -17.76 -13.11
CA PRO A 102 0.90 -17.42 -12.53
C PRO A 102 1.18 -18.27 -11.28
N PRO A 103 2.44 -18.68 -11.03
CA PRO A 103 2.79 -19.51 -9.90
C PRO A 103 2.40 -18.84 -8.57
N ARG A 104 1.74 -19.62 -7.69
CA ARG A 104 1.39 -19.21 -6.33
C ARG A 104 2.61 -19.33 -5.43
N GLY A 105 3.48 -18.31 -5.44
CA GLY A 105 4.65 -18.21 -4.56
C GLY A 105 4.52 -17.11 -3.49
N TYR A 106 5.31 -17.21 -2.43
CA TYR A 106 5.41 -16.18 -1.39
C TYR A 106 5.98 -14.87 -1.99
N GLY A 107 5.09 -13.94 -2.35
CA GLY A 107 5.46 -12.64 -2.91
C GLY A 107 4.29 -11.66 -2.97
#